data_AF-A0A0F4IX81-F1
#
_entry.id   AF-A0A0F4IX81-F1
#
_cell.length_a   1.000
_cell.length_b   1.000
_cell.length_c   1.000
_cell.angle_alpha   90.00
_cell.angle_beta   90.00
_cell.angle_gamma   90.00
#
_symmetry.space_group_name_H-M   'P 1'
#
loop_
_entity.id
_entity.type
_entity.pdbx_description
1 polymer ?
#
loop_
_entity_poly.entity_id
_entity_poly.type
_entity_poly.pdbx_seq_one_letter_code
_entity_poly.pdbx_strand_id
1 'polypeptide(L)'
;KAMPVSERFYLADAVFLAAVAGEEELIRTLHTAVRAPVYLPYLGRRSCPPQGPVDLGIREGDDAAAALRREPWYAAEWHQRRHSKQAHVPLQLLAEASADAPRGTPVRDQPVTFAPEHRRYALRNVVATVVDVLNPYFRPDEAHPTNESPRRVTVPRHSPEAHLALLPPQSPLDGH
;
A
#
# COMPACT_ATOMS: atom_id res chain seq x y z
N LYS A 1 -44.23 3.60 25.01
CA LYS A 1 -43.71 3.82 23.64
C LYS A 1 -42.27 3.31 23.62
N ALA A 2 -41.98 2.24 22.87
CA ALA A 2 -40.62 1.71 22.78
C ALA A 2 -39.71 2.73 22.08
N MET A 3 -38.48 2.90 22.59
CA MET A 3 -37.48 3.74 21.93
C MET A 3 -36.98 3.01 20.67
N PRO A 4 -36.84 3.70 19.52
CA PRO A 4 -36.31 3.08 18.32
C PRO A 4 -34.83 2.74 18.52
N VAL A 5 -34.46 1.50 18.19
CA VAL A 5 -33.06 1.07 18.11
C VAL A 5 -32.47 1.60 16.79
N SER A 6 -31.24 2.11 16.83
CA SER A 6 -30.50 2.51 15.64
C SER A 6 -29.17 1.78 15.56
N GLU A 7 -28.87 1.16 14.43
CA GLU A 7 -27.57 0.55 14.16
C GLU A 7 -26.60 1.57 13.54
N ARG A 8 -25.32 1.49 13.93
CA ARG A 8 -24.28 2.43 13.50
C ARG A 8 -23.00 1.66 13.25
N PHE A 9 -22.50 1.74 12.02
CA PHE A 9 -21.25 1.11 11.60
C PHE A 9 -20.09 2.10 11.71
N TYR A 10 -18.91 1.56 12.04
CA TYR A 10 -17.66 2.29 12.24
C TYR A 10 -16.53 1.57 11.52
N LEU A 11 -15.56 2.33 11.00
CA LEU A 11 -14.27 1.79 10.59
C LEU A 11 -13.33 1.84 11.80
N ALA A 12 -12.72 0.71 12.13
CA ALA A 12 -11.74 0.58 13.21
C ALA A 12 -10.34 0.44 12.62
N ASP A 13 -9.33 0.92 13.35
CA ASP A 13 -7.91 0.82 13.01
C ASP A 13 -7.54 1.34 11.59
N ALA A 14 -8.29 2.33 11.10
CA ALA A 14 -8.09 2.92 9.79
C ALA A 14 -7.30 4.24 9.89
N VAL A 15 -6.39 4.44 8.95
CA VAL A 15 -5.64 5.69 8.76
C VAL A 15 -5.99 6.26 7.40
N PHE A 16 -6.36 7.54 7.37
CA PHE A 16 -6.65 8.29 6.15
C PHE A 16 -5.70 9.47 6.03
N LEU A 17 -5.31 9.74 4.80
CA LEU A 17 -4.55 10.93 4.45
C LEU A 17 -5.40 11.77 3.50
N ALA A 18 -5.50 13.06 3.78
CA ALA A 18 -6.29 14.00 2.99
C ALA A 18 -5.44 15.22 2.64
N ALA A 19 -5.55 15.67 1.38
CA ALA A 19 -4.96 16.90 0.91
C ALA A 19 -6.06 17.82 0.38
N VAL A 20 -5.95 19.11 0.69
CA VAL A 20 -6.85 20.16 0.21
C VAL A 20 -5.99 21.17 -0.54
N ALA A 21 -6.36 21.49 -1.77
CA ALA A 21 -5.71 22.50 -2.60
C ALA A 21 -6.65 23.70 -2.79
N GLY A 22 -6.06 24.89 -2.90
CA GLY A 22 -6.78 26.15 -3.04
C GLY A 22 -5.81 27.32 -3.01
N GLU A 23 -6.35 28.54 -2.94
CA GLU A 23 -5.56 29.76 -2.83
C GLU A 23 -4.67 29.74 -1.57
N GLU A 24 -3.46 30.27 -1.69
CA GLU A 24 -2.45 30.21 -0.63
C GLU A 24 -2.95 30.77 0.71
N GLU A 25 -3.59 31.94 0.68
CA GLU A 25 -4.13 32.59 1.89
C GLU A 25 -5.21 31.73 2.57
N LEU A 26 -6.06 31.08 1.78
CA LEU A 26 -7.07 30.15 2.30
C LEU A 26 -6.43 28.93 2.93
N ILE A 27 -5.44 28.30 2.27
CA ILE A 27 -4.72 27.14 2.81
C ILE A 27 -4.00 27.50 4.12
N ARG A 28 -3.33 28.65 4.19
CA ARG A 28 -2.67 29.12 5.43
C ARG A 28 -3.68 29.38 6.55
N THR A 29 -4.84 29.94 6.22
CA THR A 29 -5.94 30.16 7.17
C THR A 29 -6.47 28.83 7.71
N LEU A 30 -6.76 27.86 6.84
CA LEU A 30 -7.23 26.53 7.22
C LEU A 30 -6.20 25.79 8.07
N HIS A 31 -4.92 25.82 7.68
CA HIS A 31 -3.83 25.21 8.44
C HIS A 31 -3.74 25.78 9.86
N THR A 32 -3.90 27.09 10.03
CA THR A 32 -3.93 27.74 11.35
C THR A 32 -5.14 27.30 12.17
N ALA A 33 -6.34 27.27 11.55
CA ALA A 33 -7.57 26.89 12.22
C ALA A 33 -7.58 25.44 12.70
N VAL A 34 -6.95 24.52 11.95
CA VAL A 34 -6.83 23.11 12.34
C VAL A 34 -5.91 22.91 13.54
N ARG A 35 -4.87 23.74 13.69
CA ARG A 35 -3.92 23.67 14.82
C ARG A 35 -4.46 24.31 16.09
N ALA A 36 -5.39 25.27 15.97
CA ALA A 36 -6.04 25.93 17.09
C ALA A 36 -7.56 25.98 16.89
N PRO A 37 -8.25 24.83 16.93
CA PRO A 37 -9.65 24.76 16.57
C PRO A 37 -10.55 25.34 17.66
N VAL A 38 -11.52 26.17 17.27
CA VAL A 38 -12.54 26.73 18.17
C VAL A 38 -13.47 25.64 18.71
N TYR A 39 -13.69 24.58 17.93
CA TYR A 39 -14.52 23.42 18.29
C TYR A 39 -13.70 22.14 18.27
N LEU A 40 -14.01 21.20 19.17
CA LEU A 40 -13.34 19.90 19.23
C LEU A 40 -13.51 19.12 17.91
N PRO A 41 -12.41 18.75 17.23
CA PRO A 41 -12.49 17.95 16.01
C PRO A 41 -12.92 16.51 16.31
N TYR A 42 -13.64 15.90 15.38
CA TYR A 42 -14.05 14.50 15.44
C TYR A 42 -14.15 13.90 14.03
N LEU A 43 -13.90 12.60 13.90
CA LEU A 43 -13.88 11.87 12.64
C LEU A 43 -15.27 11.30 12.33
N GLY A 44 -16.14 12.14 11.76
CA GLY A 44 -17.50 11.79 11.36
C GLY A 44 -18.52 11.84 12.51
N ARG A 45 -18.28 11.13 13.62
CA ARG A 45 -19.14 11.13 14.81
C ARG A 45 -18.37 11.62 16.03
N ARG A 46 -19.04 12.31 16.96
CA ARG A 46 -18.42 12.85 18.20
C ARG A 46 -17.77 11.78 19.10
N SER A 47 -18.19 10.52 18.97
CA SER A 47 -17.60 9.38 19.68
C SER A 47 -16.26 8.91 19.10
N CYS A 48 -15.82 9.48 17.97
CA CYS A 48 -14.60 9.14 17.27
C CYS A 48 -13.64 10.34 17.28
N PRO A 49 -13.00 10.66 18.43
CA PRO A 49 -11.99 11.71 18.47
C PRO A 49 -10.76 11.29 17.64
N PRO A 50 -10.02 12.25 17.04
CA PRO A 50 -8.75 11.92 16.39
C PRO A 50 -7.73 11.43 17.42
N GLN A 51 -6.83 10.52 17.01
CA GLN A 51 -5.80 9.98 17.90
C GLN A 51 -4.64 10.95 18.19
N GLY A 52 -4.58 12.08 17.48
CA GLY A 52 -3.56 13.11 17.63
C GLY A 52 -3.87 14.34 16.79
N PRO A 53 -2.92 15.28 16.66
CA PRO A 53 -3.03 16.39 15.72
C PRO A 53 -3.31 15.88 14.30
N VAL A 54 -4.24 16.53 13.60
CA VAL A 54 -4.62 16.16 12.23
C VAL A 54 -3.83 16.94 11.17
N ASP A 55 -2.87 17.78 11.58
CA ASP A 55 -2.04 18.55 10.67
C ASP A 55 -0.77 17.79 10.25
N LEU A 56 -0.48 17.80 8.95
CA LEU A 56 0.75 17.23 8.34
C LEU A 56 1.56 18.30 7.59
N GLY A 57 1.25 19.58 7.83
CA GLY A 57 1.86 20.74 7.21
C GLY A 57 1.32 21.10 5.83
N ILE A 58 1.94 22.11 5.22
CA ILE A 58 1.63 22.62 3.88
C ILE A 58 2.67 22.06 2.89
N ARG A 59 2.27 21.83 1.63
CA ARG A 59 3.15 21.48 0.52
C ARG A 59 3.00 22.56 -0.56
N GLU A 60 4.10 23.04 -1.11
CA GLU A 60 4.11 24.05 -2.17
C GLU A 60 4.13 23.39 -3.56
N GLY A 61 3.52 24.04 -4.55
CA GLY A 61 3.74 23.74 -5.97
C GLY A 61 3.13 22.44 -6.52
N ASP A 62 2.42 21.67 -5.70
CA ASP A 62 1.82 20.40 -6.12
C ASP A 62 0.28 20.46 -6.19
N ASP A 63 -0.31 19.75 -7.14
CA ASP A 63 -1.73 19.41 -7.06
C ASP A 63 -1.99 18.47 -5.86
N ALA A 64 -3.19 18.49 -5.29
CA ALA A 64 -3.50 17.72 -4.08
C ALA A 64 -3.22 16.21 -4.24
N ALA A 65 -3.48 15.64 -5.41
CA ALA A 65 -3.24 14.23 -5.65
C ALA A 65 -1.73 13.93 -5.80
N ALA A 66 -0.96 14.80 -6.43
CA ALA A 66 0.50 14.71 -6.51
C ALA A 66 1.15 14.82 -5.14
N ALA A 67 0.69 15.74 -4.29
CA ALA A 67 1.15 15.84 -2.90
C ALA A 67 0.94 14.52 -2.15
N LEU A 68 -0.27 13.92 -2.23
CA LEU A 68 -0.56 12.63 -1.59
C LEU A 68 0.33 11.49 -2.08
N ARG A 69 0.74 11.49 -3.36
CA ARG A 69 1.61 10.44 -3.92
C ARG A 69 3.03 10.44 -3.35
N ARG A 70 3.47 11.55 -2.76
CA ARG A 70 4.82 11.70 -2.20
C ARG A 70 4.88 11.38 -0.71
N GLU A 71 3.73 11.26 -0.07
CA GLU A 71 3.65 11.02 1.36
C GLU A 71 4.00 9.56 1.69
N PRO A 72 4.69 9.31 2.82
CA PRO A 72 5.05 7.96 3.23
C PRO A 72 3.82 7.14 3.60
N TRP A 73 4.00 5.83 3.75
CA TRP A 73 2.92 4.99 4.26
C TRP A 73 2.70 5.25 5.76
N TYR A 74 1.48 5.68 6.13
CA TYR A 74 1.11 6.02 7.51
C TYR A 74 0.41 4.90 8.29
N ALA A 75 0.33 3.67 7.75
CA ALA A 75 -0.24 2.55 8.51
C ALA A 75 0.59 2.28 9.79
N ALA A 76 -0.03 1.71 10.82
CA ALA A 76 0.68 1.35 12.04
C ALA A 76 1.87 0.40 11.75
N GLU A 77 2.96 0.54 12.49
CA GLU A 77 4.21 -0.22 12.26
C GLU A 77 3.99 -1.74 12.16
N TRP A 78 3.17 -2.30 13.05
CA TRP A 78 2.85 -3.74 13.02
C TRP A 78 2.20 -4.15 11.68
N HIS A 79 1.36 -3.28 11.11
CA HIS A 79 0.69 -3.51 9.84
C HIS A 79 1.66 -3.40 8.67
N GLN A 80 2.59 -2.43 8.73
CA GLN A 80 3.64 -2.29 7.72
C GLN A 80 4.58 -3.51 7.72
N ARG A 81 5.00 -3.97 8.91
CA ARG A 81 5.81 -5.18 9.09
C ARG A 81 5.10 -6.44 8.62
N ARG A 82 3.78 -6.54 8.80
CA ARG A 82 2.99 -7.66 8.26
C ARG A 82 3.10 -7.76 6.73
N HIS A 83 3.34 -6.64 6.05
CA HIS A 83 3.54 -6.55 4.60
C HIS A 83 5.03 -6.47 4.23
N SER A 84 5.95 -6.94 5.09
CA SER A 84 7.41 -6.82 4.85
C SER A 84 7.89 -7.50 3.57
N LYS A 85 7.10 -8.39 2.96
CA LYS A 85 7.43 -9.02 1.67
C LYS A 85 7.09 -8.15 0.45
N GLN A 86 6.37 -7.05 0.66
CA GLN A 86 5.94 -6.12 -0.39
C GLN A 86 6.79 -4.86 -0.28
N ALA A 87 7.62 -4.59 -1.30
CA ALA A 87 8.38 -3.36 -1.38
C ALA A 87 7.46 -2.14 -1.56
N HIS A 88 6.41 -2.32 -2.37
CA HIS A 88 5.38 -1.31 -2.62
C HIS A 88 4.02 -1.86 -2.25
N VAL A 89 3.19 -1.01 -1.64
CA VAL A 89 1.82 -1.33 -1.25
C VAL A 89 0.86 -0.45 -2.07
N PRO A 90 -0.05 -1.05 -2.85
CA PRO A 90 -1.04 -0.29 -3.60
C PRO A 90 -2.12 0.23 -2.64
N LEU A 91 -2.31 1.54 -2.60
CA LEU A 91 -3.34 2.22 -1.83
C LEU A 91 -4.32 2.95 -2.75
N GLN A 92 -5.58 2.99 -2.35
CA GLN A 92 -6.61 3.71 -3.09
C GLN A 92 -6.46 5.23 -2.88
N LEU A 93 -6.46 5.98 -3.98
CA LEU A 93 -6.50 7.44 -3.98
C LEU A 93 -7.82 7.89 -4.58
N LEU A 94 -8.57 8.68 -3.80
CA LEU A 94 -9.84 9.28 -4.22
C LEU A 94 -9.61 10.76 -4.48
N ALA A 95 -9.91 11.21 -5.70
CA ALA A 95 -9.78 12.61 -6.09
C ALA A 95 -11.10 13.14 -6.65
N GLU A 96 -11.38 14.43 -6.42
CA GLU A 96 -12.48 15.10 -7.09
C GLU A 96 -12.19 15.24 -8.59
N ALA A 97 -13.16 14.90 -9.42
CA ALA A 97 -13.03 15.03 -10.87
C ALA A 97 -13.04 16.51 -11.26
N SER A 98 -12.08 16.95 -12.07
CA SER A 98 -12.18 18.26 -12.73
C SER A 98 -13.33 18.24 -13.74
N ALA A 99 -13.80 19.43 -14.14
CA ALA A 99 -14.89 19.57 -15.11
C ALA A 99 -14.60 18.85 -16.45
N ASP A 100 -13.32 18.71 -16.79
CA ASP A 100 -12.84 18.07 -18.02
C ASP A 100 -12.45 16.58 -17.84
N ALA A 101 -12.63 16.00 -16.66
CA ALA A 101 -12.22 14.64 -16.35
C ALA A 101 -13.27 13.58 -16.75
N PRO A 102 -12.87 12.43 -17.35
CA PRO A 102 -13.80 11.37 -17.71
C PRO A 102 -14.35 10.59 -16.49
N ARG A 103 -15.59 10.09 -16.63
CA ARG A 103 -16.39 9.19 -15.76
C ARG A 103 -15.90 9.02 -14.31
N GLY A 104 -16.07 10.05 -13.48
CA GLY A 104 -16.12 9.86 -12.03
C GLY A 104 -17.42 9.18 -11.58
N THR A 105 -17.40 8.61 -10.38
CA THR A 105 -18.61 8.08 -9.74
C THR A 105 -19.33 9.24 -9.04
N PRO A 106 -20.63 9.46 -9.28
CA PRO A 106 -21.37 10.52 -8.61
C PRO A 106 -21.60 10.15 -7.15
N VAL A 107 -21.17 11.03 -6.25
CA VAL A 107 -21.35 10.91 -4.78
C VAL A 107 -22.09 12.15 -4.28
N ARG A 108 -23.09 11.96 -3.41
CA ARG A 108 -23.88 13.06 -2.83
C ARG A 108 -23.32 13.49 -1.47
N ASP A 109 -22.15 14.11 -1.49
CA ASP A 109 -21.44 14.56 -0.28
C ASP A 109 -20.93 16.01 -0.37
N GLN A 110 -21.13 16.71 -1.50
CA GLN A 110 -20.77 18.13 -1.63
C GLN A 110 -21.67 18.98 -0.74
N PRO A 111 -21.16 19.61 0.34
CA PRO A 111 -22.01 20.38 1.24
C PRO A 111 -22.56 21.64 0.56
N VAL A 112 -23.88 21.79 0.56
CA VAL A 112 -24.57 23.02 0.15
C VAL A 112 -24.95 23.84 1.39
N THR A 113 -25.36 23.18 2.46
CA THR A 113 -25.57 23.81 3.76
C THR A 113 -25.43 22.80 4.90
N PHE A 114 -24.82 23.25 5.99
CA PHE A 114 -24.67 22.51 7.24
C PHE A 114 -25.76 22.82 8.28
N ALA A 115 -26.70 23.73 7.97
CA ALA A 115 -27.75 24.16 8.89
C ALA A 115 -28.58 22.95 9.40
N PRO A 116 -28.72 22.74 10.72
CA PRO A 116 -29.39 21.57 11.28
C PRO A 116 -30.81 21.34 10.74
N GLU A 117 -31.55 22.42 10.49
CA GLU A 117 -32.95 22.41 10.05
C GLU A 117 -33.09 22.04 8.57
N HIS A 118 -32.01 22.21 7.79
CA HIS A 118 -32.08 22.10 6.33
C HIS A 118 -30.77 21.66 5.68
N ARG A 119 -30.11 20.64 6.25
CA ARG A 119 -28.87 20.08 5.71
C ARG A 119 -29.08 19.60 4.26
N ARG A 120 -28.22 20.06 3.35
CA ARG A 120 -28.31 19.71 1.92
C ARG A 120 -26.92 19.40 1.37
N TYR A 121 -26.90 18.38 0.52
CA TYR A 121 -25.71 17.91 -0.18
C TYR A 121 -26.00 17.77 -1.67
N ALA A 122 -25.12 18.31 -2.50
CA ALA A 122 -25.13 18.19 -3.95
C ALA A 122 -24.29 16.97 -4.40
N LEU A 123 -24.42 16.64 -5.68
CA LEU A 123 -23.58 15.62 -6.31
C LEU A 123 -22.23 16.23 -6.67
N ARG A 124 -21.15 15.48 -6.45
CA ARG A 124 -19.85 15.68 -7.07
C ARG A 124 -19.34 14.35 -7.63
N ASN A 125 -18.44 14.42 -8.60
CA ASN A 125 -17.85 13.24 -9.21
C ASN A 125 -16.51 12.93 -8.54
N VAL A 126 -16.33 11.68 -8.12
CA VAL A 126 -15.07 11.20 -7.51
C VAL A 126 -14.43 10.18 -8.44
N VAL A 127 -13.13 10.35 -8.71
CA VAL A 127 -12.30 9.41 -9.46
C VAL A 127 -11.48 8.60 -8.47
N ALA A 128 -11.57 7.28 -8.56
CA ALA A 128 -10.73 6.37 -7.81
C ALA A 128 -9.53 5.94 -8.68
N THR A 129 -8.33 6.13 -8.14
CA THR A 129 -7.07 5.66 -8.71
C THR A 129 -6.30 4.88 -7.65
N VAL A 130 -5.13 4.36 -8.02
CA VAL A 130 -4.23 3.66 -7.11
C VAL A 130 -2.89 4.39 -7.08
N VAL A 131 -2.27 4.44 -5.91
CA VAL A 131 -0.88 4.89 -5.72
C VAL A 131 -0.10 3.78 -5.03
N ASP A 132 1.12 3.52 -5.53
CA ASP A 132 2.05 2.61 -4.89
C ASP A 132 2.92 3.37 -3.89
N VAL A 133 2.82 3.03 -2.61
CA VAL A 133 3.65 3.62 -1.55
C VAL A 133 4.75 2.65 -1.12
N LEU A 134 5.93 3.18 -0.80
CA LEU A 134 7.04 2.37 -0.31
C LEU A 134 6.72 1.83 1.10
N ASN A 135 6.96 0.54 1.32
CA ASN A 135 6.95 -0.04 2.65
C ASN A 135 8.33 0.12 3.31
N PRO A 136 8.47 0.94 4.37
CA PRO A 136 9.76 1.15 5.03
C PRO A 136 10.29 -0.10 5.75
N TYR A 137 9.43 -1.10 6.00
CA TYR A 137 9.82 -2.38 6.61
C TYR A 137 9.93 -3.52 5.59
N PHE A 138 10.07 -3.20 4.30
CA PHE A 138 10.36 -4.21 3.30
C PHE A 138 11.64 -4.98 3.65
N ARG A 139 11.53 -6.31 3.62
CA ARG A 139 12.63 -7.25 3.75
C ARG A 139 12.59 -8.12 2.50
N PRO A 140 13.58 -8.01 1.61
CA PRO A 140 13.69 -8.99 0.53
C PRO A 140 13.82 -10.37 1.17
N ASP A 141 13.20 -11.39 0.58
CA ASP A 141 13.52 -12.76 0.98
C ASP A 141 15.04 -12.88 0.82
N GLU A 142 15.75 -13.18 1.92
CA GLU A 142 17.14 -13.58 1.82
C GLU A 142 17.16 -14.72 0.83
N ALA A 143 17.82 -14.50 -0.31
CA ALA A 143 18.08 -15.57 -1.26
C ALA A 143 18.65 -16.70 -0.42
N HIS A 144 17.91 -17.80 -0.30
CA HIS A 144 18.43 -19.03 0.29
C HIS A 144 19.78 -19.20 -0.41
N PRO A 145 20.93 -19.12 0.28
CA PRO A 145 22.17 -19.43 -0.39
C PRO A 145 21.95 -20.85 -0.88
N THR A 146 21.84 -21.00 -2.21
CA THR A 146 21.71 -22.31 -2.81
C THR A 146 22.87 -23.07 -2.20
N ASN A 147 22.58 -24.10 -1.41
CA ASN A 147 23.59 -24.99 -0.90
C ASN A 147 24.06 -25.84 -2.08
N GLU A 148 24.60 -25.19 -3.10
CA GLU A 148 25.64 -25.77 -3.94
C GLU A 148 26.91 -25.73 -3.08
N SER A 149 26.93 -26.61 -2.09
CA SER A 149 28.18 -27.24 -1.69
C SER A 149 28.88 -27.61 -3.00
N PRO A 150 30.13 -27.15 -3.27
CA PRO A 150 30.83 -27.55 -4.47
C PRO A 150 30.83 -29.08 -4.44
N ARG A 151 30.16 -29.70 -5.42
CA ARG A 151 30.18 -31.16 -5.57
C ARG A 151 31.64 -31.53 -5.53
N ARG A 152 32.09 -32.22 -4.47
CA ARG A 152 33.42 -32.82 -4.44
C ARG A 152 33.49 -33.66 -5.70
N VAL A 153 34.26 -33.20 -6.67
CA VAL A 153 34.70 -34.04 -7.76
C VAL A 153 35.53 -35.12 -7.10
N THR A 154 34.93 -36.29 -6.89
CA THR A 154 35.66 -37.48 -6.48
C THR A 154 36.60 -37.83 -7.63
N VAL A 155 37.85 -37.40 -7.50
CA VAL A 155 38.95 -37.87 -8.34
C VAL A 155 39.03 -39.38 -8.16
N PRO A 156 38.90 -40.20 -9.22
CA PRO A 156 39.04 -41.64 -9.10
C PRO A 156 40.45 -41.96 -8.59
N ARG A 157 40.56 -42.71 -7.50
CA ARG A 157 41.85 -43.29 -7.08
C ARG A 157 42.24 -44.34 -8.12
N HIS A 158 43.33 -44.10 -8.83
CA HIS A 158 44.00 -45.13 -9.61
C HIS A 158 44.40 -46.28 -8.67
N SER A 159 43.86 -47.48 -8.89
CA SER A 159 44.36 -48.72 -8.30
C SER A 159 45.33 -49.37 -9.31
N PRO A 160 46.58 -49.70 -8.95
CA PRO A 160 47.57 -50.20 -9.91
C PRO A 160 47.53 -51.72 -10.21
N GLU A 161 46.50 -52.48 -9.81
CA GLU A 161 46.57 -53.96 -9.89
C GLU A 161 45.29 -54.67 -10.37
N ALA A 162 44.52 -54.06 -11.28
CA ALA A 162 43.35 -54.72 -11.87
C ALA A 162 43.67 -55.38 -13.22
N HIS A 163 43.86 -56.71 -13.15
CA HIS A 163 43.58 -57.72 -14.17
C HIS A 163 44.61 -58.03 -15.27
N LEU A 164 45.56 -58.89 -14.88
CA LEU A 164 45.79 -60.15 -15.60
C LEU A 164 44.51 -61.01 -15.53
N ALA A 165 43.93 -61.35 -16.69
CA ALA A 165 43.42 -62.70 -17.00
C ALA A 165 42.67 -62.73 -18.36
N LEU A 166 43.32 -63.43 -19.30
CA LEU A 166 42.78 -64.40 -20.28
C LEU A 166 41.74 -63.93 -21.31
N LEU A 167 42.25 -63.76 -22.54
CA LEU A 167 41.51 -63.71 -23.80
C LEU A 167 40.69 -65.00 -24.01
N PRO A 168 39.45 -64.91 -24.50
CA PRO A 168 38.74 -66.05 -25.07
C PRO A 168 39.30 -66.42 -26.47
N PRO A 169 39.33 -67.71 -26.85
CA PRO A 169 39.85 -68.15 -28.13
C PRO A 169 38.94 -67.77 -29.31
N GLN A 170 39.58 -67.43 -30.42
CA GLN A 170 38.98 -67.13 -31.73
C GLN A 170 38.54 -68.44 -32.42
N SER A 171 37.34 -68.47 -33.00
CA SER A 171 36.94 -69.52 -33.96
C SER A 171 37.29 -69.10 -35.39
N PRO A 172 37.67 -70.03 -36.29
CA PRO A 172 38.26 -69.71 -37.59
C PRO A 172 37.23 -69.26 -38.63
N LEU A 173 37.71 -68.41 -39.55
CA LEU A 173 37.07 -68.06 -40.81
C LEU A 173 37.12 -69.25 -41.78
N ASP A 174 35.96 -69.76 -42.18
CA ASP A 174 35.84 -70.58 -43.40
C ASP A 174 35.75 -69.65 -44.61
N GLY A 175 36.61 -69.89 -45.58
CA GLY A 175 36.55 -69.28 -46.91
C GLY A 175 35.69 -70.11 -47.87
N HIS A 176 34.88 -69.43 -48.66
CA HIS A 176 34.77 -69.53 -50.13
C HIS A 176 33.79 -68.48 -50.64
#